data_AF-A0AAW8NQR1-F1
#
_entry.id   AF-A0AAW8NQR1-F1
#
_cell.length_a   1.000
_cell.length_b   1.000
_cell.length_c   1.000
_cell.angle_alpha   90.00
_cell.angle_beta   90.00
_cell.angle_gamma   90.00
#
_symmetry.space_group_name_H-M   'P 1'
#
loop_
_entity.id
_entity.type
_entity.pdbx_description
1 polymer ?
#
loop_
_entity_poly.entity_id
_entity_poly.type
_entity_poly.pdbx_seq_one_letter_code
_entity_poly.pdbx_strand_id
1 'polypeptide(L)'
;MFPYPEQYRVALPPIITGLMVVWALVSRFVFGDASVLSLYPLLTLFPIVILLHGLLIWDAKSMGRLDQSFYALIHCALAFVVWTFAIMHVNGNSFS
;
A
#
# COMPACT_ATOMS: atom_id res chain seq x y z
N MET A 1 -5.39 -22.30 -16.04
CA MET A 1 -6.15 -21.63 -14.98
C MET A 1 -5.18 -21.40 -13.82
N PHE A 2 -4.87 -20.14 -13.47
CA PHE A 2 -3.99 -19.87 -12.33
C PHE A 2 -4.65 -20.43 -11.06
N PRO A 3 -3.91 -21.09 -10.15
CA PRO A 3 -4.55 -21.89 -9.11
C PRO A 3 -5.26 -21.09 -8.00
N TYR A 4 -5.07 -19.76 -7.90
CA TYR A 4 -5.53 -18.95 -6.76
C TYR A 4 -5.96 -17.50 -7.08
N PRO A 5 -6.83 -17.25 -8.08
CA PRO A 5 -7.12 -15.91 -8.56
C PRO A 5 -7.72 -14.99 -7.48
N GLU A 6 -8.59 -15.50 -6.61
CA GLU A 6 -9.21 -14.71 -5.54
C GLU A 6 -8.23 -14.38 -4.41
N GLN A 7 -7.36 -15.31 -4.00
CA GLN A 7 -6.37 -14.99 -2.97
C GLN A 7 -5.41 -13.88 -3.43
N TYR A 8 -5.01 -13.88 -4.70
CA TYR A 8 -4.17 -12.80 -5.24
C TYR A 8 -4.91 -11.45 -5.24
N ARG A 9 -6.20 -11.44 -5.59
CA ARG A 9 -7.01 -10.20 -5.57
C ARG A 9 -7.09 -9.60 -4.18
N VAL A 10 -7.38 -10.44 -3.17
CA VAL A 10 -7.50 -9.99 -1.78
C VAL A 10 -6.13 -9.60 -1.20
N ALA A 11 -5.05 -10.29 -1.59
CA ALA A 11 -3.70 -9.97 -1.14
C ALA A 11 -3.04 -8.78 -1.87
N LEU A 12 -3.59 -8.32 -2.99
CA LEU A 12 -2.98 -7.26 -3.79
C LEU A 12 -2.80 -5.93 -3.00
N PRO A 13 -3.81 -5.41 -2.27
CA PRO A 13 -3.61 -4.23 -1.43
C PRO A 13 -2.46 -4.35 -0.41
N PRO A 14 -2.37 -5.40 0.45
CA PRO A 14 -1.24 -5.53 1.37
C PRO A 14 0.10 -5.76 0.66
N ILE A 15 0.13 -6.43 -0.49
CA ILE A 15 1.37 -6.56 -1.29
C ILE A 15 1.87 -5.18 -1.72
N ILE A 16 0.98 -4.31 -2.21
CA ILE A 16 1.33 -2.94 -2.59
C ILE A 16 1.85 -2.15 -1.39
N THR A 17 1.23 -2.28 -0.22
CA THR A 17 1.74 -1.67 1.02
C THR A 17 3.17 -2.14 1.34
N GLY A 18 3.45 -3.44 1.19
CA GLY A 18 4.82 -3.97 1.33
C GLY A 18 5.80 -3.39 0.30
N LEU A 19 5.35 -3.20 -0.95
CA LEU A 19 6.15 -2.55 -2.00
C LEU A 19 6.47 -1.09 -1.67
N MET A 20 5.61 -0.36 -0.95
CA MET A 20 5.94 1.00 -0.49
C MET A 20 7.20 1.00 0.40
N VAL A 21 7.32 0.01 1.29
CA VAL A 21 8.48 -0.12 2.18
C VAL A 21 9.74 -0.43 1.38
N VAL A 22 9.67 -1.44 0.50
CA VAL A 22 10.81 -1.83 -0.35
C VAL A 22 11.24 -0.65 -1.22
N TRP A 23 10.29 0.05 -1.83
CA TRP A 23 10.55 1.23 -2.63
C TRP A 23 11.20 2.35 -1.81
N ALA A 24 10.70 2.66 -0.61
CA ALA A 24 11.27 3.70 0.25
C ALA A 24 12.73 3.41 0.61
N LEU A 25 13.05 2.16 0.97
CA LEU A 25 14.42 1.74 1.29
C LEU A 25 15.36 1.84 0.08
N VAL A 26 14.94 1.29 -1.06
CA VAL A 26 15.77 1.26 -2.29
C VAL A 26 15.91 2.66 -2.88
N SER A 27 14.82 3.42 -2.99
CA SER A 27 14.83 4.74 -3.63
C SER A 27 15.64 5.76 -2.82
N ARG A 28 15.55 5.75 -1.48
CA ARG A 28 16.41 6.58 -0.64
C ARG A 28 17.89 6.19 -0.80
N PHE A 29 18.20 4.89 -0.83
CA PHE A 29 19.57 4.41 -1.02
C PHE A 29 20.16 4.84 -2.38
N VAL A 30 19.36 4.84 -3.45
CA VAL A 30 19.81 5.15 -4.82
C VAL A 30 19.81 6.65 -5.11
N PHE A 31 18.78 7.39 -4.68
CA PHE A 31 18.56 8.80 -5.05
C PHE A 31 18.84 9.80 -3.93
N GLY A 32 19.11 9.35 -2.71
CA GLY A 32 19.30 10.21 -1.54
C GLY A 32 17.99 10.74 -0.95
N ASP A 33 18.13 11.71 -0.04
CA ASP A 33 17.02 12.31 0.69
C ASP A 33 16.23 13.32 -0.17
N ALA A 34 14.92 13.38 0.06
CA ALA A 34 13.96 14.30 -0.56
C ALA A 34 13.93 14.27 -2.10
N SER A 35 14.38 13.17 -2.72
CA SER A 35 14.27 12.98 -4.16
C SER A 35 12.81 12.88 -4.59
N VAL A 36 12.45 13.71 -5.55
CA VAL A 36 11.12 13.72 -6.19
C VAL A 36 10.80 12.36 -6.81
N LEU A 37 11.81 11.65 -7.34
CA LEU A 37 11.64 10.30 -7.90
C LEU A 37 11.30 9.27 -6.83
N SER A 38 11.76 9.44 -5.60
CA SER A 38 11.40 8.58 -4.46
C SER A 38 9.96 8.85 -4.01
N LEU A 39 9.52 10.11 -4.04
CA LEU A 39 8.22 10.55 -3.55
C LEU A 39 7.03 10.23 -4.46
N TYR A 40 7.17 10.38 -5.78
CA TYR A 40 6.05 10.20 -6.73
C TYR A 40 5.37 8.81 -6.60
N PRO A 41 6.10 7.70 -6.56
CA PRO A 41 5.49 6.39 -6.35
C PRO A 41 4.78 6.30 -5.00
N LEU A 42 5.38 6.79 -3.92
CA LEU A 42 4.74 6.75 -2.60
C LEU A 42 3.42 7.53 -2.58
N LEU A 43 3.39 8.73 -3.16
CA LEU A 43 2.17 9.56 -3.24
C LEU A 43 1.05 8.92 -4.06
N THR A 44 1.39 8.04 -5.02
CA THR A 44 0.40 7.36 -5.88
C THR A 44 -0.05 6.01 -5.34
N LEU A 45 0.83 5.25 -4.69
CA LEU A 45 0.53 3.90 -4.22
C LEU A 45 -0.54 3.86 -3.12
N PHE A 46 -0.58 4.83 -2.20
CA PHE A 46 -1.59 4.84 -1.14
C PHE A 46 -3.03 5.07 -1.66
N PRO A 47 -3.30 6.07 -2.53
CA PRO A 47 -4.58 6.17 -3.24
C PRO A 47 -4.97 4.89 -3.98
N ILE A 48 -4.00 4.20 -4.61
CA ILE A 48 -4.26 2.92 -5.30
C ILE A 48 -4.73 1.85 -4.30
N VAL A 49 -4.12 1.75 -3.12
CA VAL A 49 -4.56 0.80 -2.07
C VAL A 49 -6.01 1.08 -1.64
N ILE A 50 -6.38 2.34 -1.43
CA ILE A 50 -7.76 2.73 -1.09
C ILE A 50 -8.72 2.31 -2.21
N LEU A 51 -8.38 2.62 -3.46
CA LEU A 51 -9.21 2.27 -4.61
C LEU A 51 -9.38 0.76 -4.75
N LEU A 52 -8.32 -0.02 -4.57
CA LEU A 52 -8.39 -1.49 -4.63
C LEU A 52 -9.30 -2.05 -3.53
N HIS A 53 -9.22 -1.53 -2.31
CA HIS A 53 -10.16 -1.91 -1.26
C HIS A 53 -11.60 -1.53 -1.59
N GLY A 54 -11.82 -0.34 -2.17
CA GLY A 54 -13.14 0.08 -2.65
C GLY A 54 -13.70 -0.87 -3.72
N LEU A 55 -12.87 -1.30 -4.67
CA LEU A 55 -13.24 -2.28 -5.69
C LEU A 55 -13.57 -3.66 -5.09
N LEU A 56 -12.79 -4.11 -4.09
CA LEU A 56 -13.07 -5.37 -3.40
C LEU A 56 -14.38 -5.31 -2.60
N ILE A 57 -14.69 -4.19 -1.94
CA ILE A 57 -15.97 -3.98 -1.24
C ILE A 57 -17.14 -3.95 -2.23
N TRP A 58 -16.94 -3.32 -3.40
CA TRP A 58 -17.96 -3.25 -4.43
C TRP A 58 -18.31 -4.63 -4.99
N ASP A 59 -17.29 -5.43 -5.32
CA ASP A 59 -17.45 -6.76 -5.89
C ASP A 59 -17.91 -7.80 -4.85
N ALA A 60 -17.33 -7.76 -3.65
CA ALA A 60 -17.65 -8.63 -2.50
C ALA A 60 -17.78 -10.14 -2.82
N LYS A 61 -17.00 -10.63 -3.79
CA LYS A 61 -17.03 -12.04 -4.22
C LYS A 61 -16.26 -12.97 -3.29
N SER A 62 -15.23 -12.48 -2.62
CA SER A 62 -14.34 -13.31 -1.78
C SER A 62 -14.85 -13.53 -0.36
N MET A 63 -15.52 -12.53 0.24
CA MET A 63 -16.04 -12.56 1.60
C MET A 63 -17.29 -11.66 1.70
N GLY A 64 -18.05 -11.77 2.79
CA GLY A 64 -19.23 -10.93 3.01
C GLY A 64 -18.87 -9.43 2.99
N ARG A 65 -19.77 -8.57 2.48
CA ARG A 65 -19.52 -7.11 2.34
C ARG A 65 -19.06 -6.45 3.65
N LEU A 66 -19.63 -6.87 4.79
CA LEU A 66 -19.25 -6.35 6.11
C LEU A 66 -17.81 -6.75 6.46
N ASP A 67 -17.46 -8.02 6.32
CA ASP A 67 -16.11 -8.54 6.55
C ASP A 67 -15.09 -7.87 5.62
N GLN A 68 -15.45 -7.69 4.35
CA GLN A 68 -14.64 -6.99 3.35
C GLN A 68 -14.40 -5.52 3.72
N SER A 69 -15.40 -4.88 4.35
CA SER A 69 -15.32 -3.50 4.81
C SER A 69 -14.42 -3.38 6.04
N PHE A 70 -14.50 -4.31 7.00
CA PHE A 70 -13.57 -4.38 8.13
C PHE A 70 -12.14 -4.69 7.68
N TYR A 71 -12.00 -5.64 6.75
CA TYR A 71 -10.72 -5.97 6.13
C TYR A 71 -10.08 -4.72 5.50
N ALA A 72 -10.85 -3.97 4.71
CA ALA A 72 -10.41 -2.72 4.11
C ALA A 72 -10.06 -1.64 5.15
N LEU A 73 -10.88 -1.46 6.19
CA LEU A 73 -10.63 -0.47 7.24
C LEU A 73 -9.27 -0.71 7.92
N ILE A 74 -9.01 -1.95 8.34
CA ILE A 74 -7.77 -2.34 9.01
C ILE A 74 -6.57 -2.12 8.07
N HIS A 75 -6.68 -2.57 6.83
CA HIS A 75 -5.57 -2.49 5.87
C HIS A 75 -5.31 -1.05 5.40
N CYS A 76 -6.33 -0.23 5.19
CA CYS A 76 -6.16 1.19 4.88
C CYS A 76 -5.51 1.94 6.04
N ALA A 77 -5.88 1.66 7.29
CA ALA A 77 -5.24 2.26 8.46
C ALA A 77 -3.77 1.86 8.58
N LEU A 78 -3.46 0.57 8.43
CA LEU A 78 -2.07 0.09 8.43
C LEU A 78 -1.26 0.65 7.25
N ALA A 79 -1.84 0.69 6.05
CA ALA A 79 -1.20 1.25 4.86
C ALA A 79 -0.96 2.75 5.02
N PHE A 80 -1.86 3.49 5.67
CA PHE A 80 -1.65 4.91 5.97
C PHE A 80 -0.44 5.11 6.86
N VAL A 81 -0.30 4.31 7.93
CA VAL A 81 0.87 4.36 8.81
C VAL A 81 2.15 4.02 8.03
N VAL A 82 2.15 2.92 7.27
CA VAL A 82 3.32 2.53 6.46
C VAL A 82 3.69 3.63 5.46
N TRP A 83 2.70 4.23 4.80
CA TRP A 83 2.87 5.29 3.82
C TRP A 83 3.47 6.56 4.43
N THR A 84 2.98 7.00 5.60
CA THR A 84 3.55 8.18 6.28
C THR A 84 4.99 7.93 6.71
N PHE A 85 5.30 6.77 7.29
CA PHE A 85 6.68 6.41 7.64
C PHE A 85 7.59 6.30 6.40
N ALA A 86 7.10 5.74 5.30
CA ALA A 86 7.84 5.67 4.04
C ALA A 86 8.17 7.07 3.50
N ILE A 87 7.21 7.99 3.51
CA ILE A 87 7.42 9.40 3.11
C ILE A 87 8.42 10.09 4.04
N MET A 88 8.25 9.95 5.36
CA MET A 88 9.18 10.53 6.33
C MET A 88 10.60 10.00 6.14
N HIS A 89 10.74 8.70 5.87
CA HIS A 89 12.02 8.05 5.62
C HIS A 89 12.71 8.62 4.39
N VAL A 90 12.02 8.68 3.23
CA VAL A 90 12.64 9.22 2.01
C VAL A 90 12.89 10.72 2.08
N ASN A 91 12.16 11.46 2.92
CA ASN A 91 12.37 12.90 3.14
C ASN A 91 13.54 13.22 4.08
N GLY A 92 14.23 12.22 4.63
CA GLY A 92 15.31 12.46 5.61
C GLY A 92 14.82 12.88 7.00
N ASN A 93 13.50 12.91 7.23
CA ASN A 93 12.85 13.23 8.51
C ASN A 93 12.54 11.95 9.32
N SER A 94 13.26 10.86 9.06
CA SER A 94 13.12 9.63 9.86
C SER A 94 13.63 9.84 11.27
N PHE A 95 12.91 9.31 12.26
CA PHE A 95 13.39 9.27 13.64
C PHE A 95 14.73 8.50 13.70
N SER A 96 15.76 9.17 14.22
CA SER A 96 17.04 8.57 14.60
C SER A 96 16.96 7.94 15.99
#